data_AF-A0A6P5FEF2-F1
#
_entry.id   AF-A0A6P5FEF2-F1
#
_cell.length_a   1.000
_cell.length_b   1.000
_cell.length_c   1.000
_cell.angle_alpha   90.00
_cell.angle_beta   90.00
_cell.angle_gamma   90.00
#
_symmetry.space_group_name_H-M   'P 1'
#
loop_
_entity.id
_entity.type
_entity.pdbx_description
1 polymer ?
#
loop_
_entity_poly.entity_id
_entity_poly.type
_entity_poly.pdbx_seq_one_letter_code
_entity_poly.pdbx_strand_id
1 'polypeptide(L)'
;MLAISSTLPFLRPPKCMDSANSSTCQPSPFQVAFFYVSLYLVAFAQGGNKSCGLAFGADQFDQNEPKECASRGSFFNWWYFVTSTGMTFAYIILSYVQDNVGWGLGFGIPAIIMSFALVVFLLGTKTYRIYVVEQESPFARIGKAFVSLARSWKASLLRPREDKERQQDESSYQVTALNFLMKR
;
A
#
# COMPACT_ATOMS: atom_id res chain seq x y z
N MET A 1 -15.87 -7.07 -3.53
CA MET A 1 -15.76 -7.03 -5.01
C MET A 1 -15.34 -8.37 -5.58
N LEU A 2 -14.23 -8.97 -5.11
CA LEU A 2 -13.76 -10.27 -5.60
C LEU A 2 -14.80 -11.40 -5.47
N ALA A 3 -15.42 -11.58 -4.29
CA ALA A 3 -16.47 -12.58 -4.08
C ALA A 3 -17.73 -12.32 -4.93
N ILE A 4 -18.04 -11.06 -5.22
CA ILE A 4 -19.18 -10.67 -6.06
C ILE A 4 -18.90 -11.03 -7.52
N SER A 5 -17.66 -10.85 -7.98
CA SER A 5 -17.21 -11.24 -9.32
C SER A 5 -17.34 -12.75 -9.57
N SER A 6 -17.20 -13.59 -8.53
CA SER A 6 -17.26 -15.06 -8.66
C SER A 6 -18.64 -15.66 -8.41
N THR A 7 -19.55 -14.91 -7.77
CA THR A 7 -20.90 -15.36 -7.40
C THR A 7 -21.99 -14.86 -8.35
N LEU A 8 -21.85 -13.66 -8.92
CA LEU A 8 -22.88 -13.12 -9.81
C LEU A 8 -22.81 -13.75 -11.21
N PRO A 9 -23.91 -14.33 -11.71
CA PRO A 9 -23.94 -14.98 -13.04
C PRO A 9 -23.68 -14.00 -14.19
N PHE A 10 -23.92 -12.70 -13.99
CA PHE A 10 -23.62 -11.64 -14.96
C PHE A 10 -22.11 -11.31 -15.06
N LEU A 11 -21.35 -11.52 -13.98
CA LEU A 11 -19.90 -11.24 -13.92
C LEU A 11 -19.05 -12.49 -14.15
N ARG A 12 -19.67 -13.66 -14.21
CA ARG A 12 -19.01 -14.93 -14.52
C ARG A 12 -19.08 -15.18 -16.03
N PRO A 13 -17.99 -15.65 -16.66
CA PRO A 13 -18.07 -16.12 -18.04
C PRO A 13 -19.07 -17.29 -18.14
N PRO A 14 -19.83 -17.39 -19.24
CA PRO A 14 -20.78 -18.48 -19.43
C PRO A 14 -20.08 -19.84 -19.37
N LYS A 15 -20.77 -20.86 -18.84
CA LYS A 15 -20.24 -22.24 -18.83
C LYS A 15 -20.19 -22.75 -20.26
N CYS A 16 -18.99 -22.99 -20.77
CA CYS A 16 -18.80 -23.52 -22.10
C CYS A 16 -19.13 -25.02 -22.07
N MET A 17 -20.15 -25.47 -22.80
CA MET A 17 -20.37 -26.89 -23.04
C MET A 17 -19.50 -27.31 -24.21
N ASP A 18 -18.68 -28.36 -24.01
CA ASP A 18 -17.94 -29.02 -25.07
C ASP A 18 -18.92 -29.75 -26.00
N SER A 19 -19.45 -29.04 -26.99
CA SER A 19 -20.30 -29.62 -28.03
C SER A 19 -19.77 -29.25 -29.40
N ALA A 20 -18.78 -30.01 -29.87
CA ALA A 20 -18.41 -30.32 -31.26
C ALA A 20 -18.36 -29.21 -32.33
N ASN A 21 -18.56 -27.93 -32.00
CA ASN A 21 -18.37 -26.79 -32.89
C ASN A 21 -17.86 -25.62 -32.04
N SER A 22 -16.64 -25.21 -32.37
CA SER A 22 -15.80 -24.24 -31.69
C SER A 22 -16.39 -22.81 -31.64
N SER A 23 -17.39 -22.57 -30.79
CA SER A 23 -17.74 -21.22 -30.36
C SER A 23 -16.89 -20.83 -29.16
N THR A 24 -15.90 -19.97 -29.41
CA THR A 24 -14.93 -19.45 -28.44
C THR A 24 -15.68 -18.74 -27.30
N CYS A 25 -15.72 -19.41 -26.16
CA CYS A 25 -16.35 -18.92 -24.95
C CYS A 25 -15.40 -17.92 -24.27
N GLN A 26 -15.37 -16.70 -24.79
CA GLN A 26 -14.47 -15.65 -24.32
C GLN A 26 -15.14 -14.83 -23.22
N PRO A 27 -14.47 -14.59 -22.08
CA PRO A 27 -14.94 -13.65 -21.08
C PRO A 27 -14.97 -12.24 -21.66
N SER A 28 -15.98 -11.44 -21.29
CA SER A 28 -16.02 -10.04 -21.69
C SER A 28 -14.82 -9.28 -21.11
N PRO A 29 -14.19 -8.34 -21.85
CA PRO A 29 -13.09 -7.51 -21.34
C PRO A 29 -13.44 -6.81 -20.02
N PHE A 30 -14.71 -6.45 -19.83
CA PHE A 30 -15.20 -5.84 -18.59
C PHE A 30 -15.15 -6.80 -17.39
N GLN A 31 -15.53 -8.08 -17.58
CA GLN A 31 -15.47 -9.09 -16.51
C GLN A 31 -14.03 -9.33 -16.08
N VAL A 32 -13.11 -9.40 -17.04
CA VAL A 32 -11.66 -9.56 -16.79
C VAL A 32 -11.11 -8.35 -16.05
N ALA A 33 -11.41 -7.13 -16.52
CA ALA A 33 -10.95 -5.90 -15.88
C ALA A 33 -11.47 -5.77 -14.44
N PHE A 34 -12.76 -6.05 -14.20
CA PHE A 34 -13.36 -6.01 -12.87
C PHE A 34 -12.70 -7.00 -11.90
N PHE A 35 -12.39 -8.21 -12.37
CA PHE A 35 -11.69 -9.22 -11.60
C PHE A 35 -10.28 -8.77 -11.23
N TYR A 36 -9.48 -8.27 -12.18
CA TYR A 36 -8.12 -7.79 -11.90
C TYR A 36 -8.09 -6.57 -10.99
N VAL A 37 -8.99 -5.59 -11.18
CA VAL A 37 -9.12 -4.46 -10.26
C VAL A 37 -9.43 -4.94 -8.84
N SER A 38 -10.32 -5.94 -8.71
CA SER A 38 -10.61 -6.54 -7.41
C SER A 38 -9.38 -7.20 -6.77
N LEU A 39 -8.54 -7.89 -7.55
CA LEU A 39 -7.30 -8.49 -7.06
C LEU A 39 -6.28 -7.43 -6.62
N TYR A 40 -6.09 -6.36 -7.39
CA TYR A 40 -5.19 -5.27 -7.03
C TYR A 40 -5.64 -4.56 -5.75
N LEU A 41 -6.94 -4.35 -5.58
CA LEU A 41 -7.49 -3.78 -4.35
C LEU A 41 -7.25 -4.69 -3.13
N VAL A 42 -7.40 -6.00 -3.28
CA VAL A 42 -7.09 -6.97 -2.21
C VAL A 42 -5.60 -6.91 -1.85
N ALA A 43 -4.71 -6.90 -2.84
CA ALA A 43 -3.27 -6.81 -2.61
C ALA A 43 -2.89 -5.51 -1.87
N PHE A 44 -3.44 -4.37 -2.30
CA PHE A 44 -3.25 -3.09 -1.64
C PHE A 44 -3.77 -3.09 -0.19
N ALA A 45 -4.97 -3.60 0.03
CA ALA A 45 -5.58 -3.69 1.36
C ALA A 45 -4.76 -4.56 2.32
N GLN A 46 -4.23 -5.70 1.85
CA GLN A 46 -3.37 -6.58 2.65
C GLN A 46 -2.06 -5.92 3.07
N GLY A 47 -1.45 -5.11 2.20
CA GLY A 47 -0.23 -4.37 2.52
C GLY A 47 -0.45 -3.31 3.61
N GLY A 48 -1.55 -2.56 3.51
CA GLY A 48 -1.92 -1.54 4.50
C GLY A 48 -2.29 -2.15 5.85
N ASN A 49 -3.22 -3.12 5.85
CA ASN A 49 -3.78 -3.68 7.08
C ASN A 49 -2.71 -4.32 8.00
N LYS A 50 -1.78 -5.09 7.44
CA LYS A 50 -0.76 -5.79 8.24
C LYS A 50 0.20 -4.84 8.94
N SER A 51 0.63 -3.76 8.25
CA SER A 51 1.58 -2.80 8.79
C SER A 51 0.95 -1.90 9.84
N CYS A 52 -0.26 -1.37 9.57
CA CYS A 52 -0.93 -0.49 10.51
C CYS A 52 -1.54 -1.24 11.71
N GLY A 53 -2.06 -2.46 11.51
CA GLY A 53 -2.71 -3.22 12.58
C GLY A 53 -1.77 -3.67 13.69
N LEU A 54 -0.56 -4.12 13.34
CA LEU A 54 0.44 -4.50 14.34
C LEU A 54 0.99 -3.31 15.11
N ALA A 55 1.25 -2.19 14.42
CA ALA A 55 1.66 -0.95 15.06
C ALA A 55 0.58 -0.45 16.03
N PHE A 56 -0.68 -0.42 15.58
CA PHE A 56 -1.82 -0.03 16.40
C PHE A 56 -1.98 -0.94 17.65
N GLY A 57 -1.84 -2.25 17.48
CA GLY A 57 -1.89 -3.20 18.59
C GLY A 57 -0.73 -3.04 19.57
N ALA A 58 0.48 -2.74 19.08
CA ALA A 58 1.64 -2.45 19.91
C ALA A 58 1.42 -1.18 20.74
N ASP A 59 0.84 -0.14 20.13
CA ASP A 59 0.56 1.15 20.75
C ASP A 59 -0.48 1.06 21.87
N GLN A 60 -1.22 -0.05 22.01
CA GLN A 60 -2.16 -0.20 23.12
C GLN A 60 -1.48 -0.43 24.48
N PHE A 61 -0.20 -0.82 24.50
CA PHE A 61 0.52 -1.16 25.73
C PHE A 61 1.54 -0.07 26.10
N ASP A 62 1.52 0.42 27.35
CA ASP A 62 2.55 1.33 27.85
C ASP A 62 3.88 0.58 28.04
N GLN A 63 4.96 1.21 27.61
CA GLN A 63 6.32 0.66 27.77
C GLN A 63 6.91 0.98 29.14
N ASN A 64 6.41 2.02 29.80
CA ASN A 64 6.90 2.47 31.09
C ASN A 64 6.30 1.67 32.26
N GLU A 65 5.19 0.97 32.03
CA GLU A 65 4.56 0.07 32.99
C GLU A 65 5.04 -1.37 32.78
N PRO A 66 5.80 -1.97 33.72
CA PRO A 66 6.43 -3.27 33.52
C PRO A 66 5.41 -4.41 33.29
N LYS A 67 4.21 -4.30 33.89
CA LYS A 67 3.11 -5.27 33.68
C LYS A 67 2.52 -5.21 32.27
N GLU A 68 2.33 -4.00 31.73
CA GLU A 68 1.82 -3.81 30.37
C GLU A 68 2.87 -4.21 29.33
N CYS A 69 4.15 -3.92 29.59
CA CYS A 69 5.25 -4.34 28.73
C CYS A 69 5.36 -5.87 28.63
N ALA A 70 5.20 -6.60 29.74
CA ALA A 70 5.15 -8.08 29.72
C ALA A 70 3.91 -8.60 28.96
N SER A 71 2.76 -7.96 29.15
CA SER A 71 1.51 -8.31 28.46
C SER A 71 1.60 -8.11 26.94
N ARG A 72 2.33 -7.09 26.49
CA ARG A 72 2.64 -6.86 25.07
C ARG A 72 3.38 -8.04 24.44
N GLY A 73 4.36 -8.61 25.15
CA GLY A 73 5.09 -9.81 24.69
C GLY A 73 4.16 -11.01 24.53
N SER A 74 3.27 -11.24 25.50
CA SER A 74 2.25 -12.29 25.43
C SER A 74 1.27 -12.09 24.27
N PHE A 75 0.84 -10.84 24.02
CA PHE A 75 0.01 -10.48 22.88
C PHE A 75 0.66 -10.88 21.55
N PHE A 76 1.93 -10.53 21.33
CA PHE A 76 2.64 -10.91 20.11
C PHE A 76 2.86 -12.42 19.97
N ASN A 77 3.14 -13.11 21.09
CA ASN A 77 3.25 -14.58 21.08
C ASN A 77 1.93 -15.23 20.67
N TRP A 78 0.81 -14.79 21.24
CA TRP A 78 -0.51 -15.30 20.89
C TRP A 78 -0.90 -14.95 19.45
N TRP A 79 -0.62 -13.72 19.02
CA TRP A 79 -0.82 -13.29 17.64
C TRP A 79 -0.08 -14.20 16.66
N TYR A 80 1.19 -14.51 16.92
CA TYR A 80 1.99 -15.38 16.07
C TYR A 80 1.46 -16.82 16.05
N PHE A 81 1.09 -17.34 17.22
CA PHE A 81 0.50 -18.68 17.35
C PHE A 81 -0.82 -18.81 16.57
N VAL A 82 -1.76 -17.88 16.78
CA VAL A 82 -3.07 -17.87 16.11
C VAL A 82 -2.91 -17.64 14.61
N THR A 83 -2.02 -16.75 14.19
CA THR A 83 -1.78 -16.48 12.76
C THR A 83 -1.21 -17.71 12.06
N SER A 84 -0.21 -18.35 12.66
CA SER A 84 0.44 -19.52 12.07
C SER A 84 -0.53 -20.70 11.95
N THR A 85 -1.22 -21.03 13.05
CA THR A 85 -2.22 -22.11 13.06
C THR A 85 -3.41 -21.79 12.16
N GLY A 86 -3.93 -20.56 12.22
CA GLY A 86 -5.04 -20.09 11.41
C GLY A 86 -4.73 -20.13 9.92
N MET A 87 -3.52 -19.74 9.50
CA MET A 87 -3.09 -19.87 8.10
C MET A 87 -3.08 -21.33 7.67
N THR A 88 -2.53 -22.25 8.46
CA THR A 88 -2.52 -23.68 8.12
C THR A 88 -3.94 -24.21 7.89
N PHE A 89 -4.86 -23.95 8.82
CA PHE A 89 -6.26 -24.36 8.65
C PHE A 89 -6.94 -23.67 7.48
N ALA A 90 -6.69 -22.37 7.28
CA ALA A 90 -7.23 -21.63 6.16
C ALA A 90 -6.78 -22.24 4.82
N TYR A 91 -5.49 -22.55 4.66
CA TYR A 91 -5.00 -23.20 3.44
C TYR A 91 -5.69 -24.53 3.18
N ILE A 92 -5.84 -25.39 4.19
CA ILE A 92 -6.49 -26.70 4.04
C ILE A 92 -7.98 -26.55 3.69
N ILE A 93 -8.71 -25.76 4.47
CA ILE A 93 -10.17 -25.63 4.34
C ILE A 93 -10.52 -24.83 3.08
N LEU A 94 -9.88 -23.69 2.83
CA LEU A 94 -10.22 -22.86 1.66
C LEU A 94 -9.81 -23.51 0.36
N SER A 95 -8.66 -24.21 0.29
CA SER A 95 -8.29 -24.94 -0.95
C SER A 95 -9.33 -26.01 -1.27
N TYR A 96 -9.74 -26.79 -0.27
CA TYR A 96 -10.81 -27.78 -0.44
C TYR A 96 -12.11 -27.13 -0.93
N VAL A 97 -12.54 -26.03 -0.32
CA VAL A 97 -13.76 -25.31 -0.70
C VAL A 97 -13.65 -24.72 -2.11
N GLN A 98 -12.52 -24.14 -2.47
CA GLN A 98 -12.29 -23.55 -3.79
C GLN A 98 -12.33 -24.60 -4.90
N ASP A 99 -11.71 -25.75 -4.65
CA ASP A 99 -11.56 -26.83 -5.63
C ASP A 99 -12.84 -27.69 -5.76
N ASN A 100 -13.54 -27.97 -4.66
CA ASN A 100 -14.67 -28.92 -4.66
C ASN A 100 -16.06 -28.25 -4.66
N VAL A 101 -16.19 -27.05 -4.09
CA VAL A 101 -17.49 -26.39 -3.93
C VAL A 101 -17.60 -25.17 -4.85
N GLY A 102 -16.52 -24.38 -4.92
CA GLY A 102 -16.32 -23.35 -5.91
C GLY A 102 -15.84 -22.01 -5.37
N TRP A 103 -15.28 -21.22 -6.29
CA TRP A 103 -14.68 -19.91 -6.07
C TRP A 103 -15.61 -18.84 -5.48
N GLY A 104 -16.94 -19.00 -5.61
CA GLY A 104 -17.93 -18.12 -4.98
C GLY A 104 -17.81 -18.15 -3.46
N LEU A 105 -17.92 -19.33 -2.87
CA LEU A 105 -17.79 -19.54 -1.43
C LEU A 105 -16.33 -19.38 -0.97
N GLY A 106 -15.37 -19.80 -1.80
CA GLY A 106 -13.95 -19.64 -1.51
C GLY A 106 -13.52 -18.19 -1.25
N PHE A 107 -14.12 -17.22 -1.96
CA PHE A 107 -13.91 -15.79 -1.70
C PHE A 107 -14.94 -15.18 -0.74
N GLY A 108 -16.13 -15.75 -0.64
CA GLY A 108 -17.20 -15.29 0.24
C GLY A 108 -16.90 -15.50 1.72
N ILE A 109 -16.37 -16.67 2.11
CA ILE A 109 -16.07 -16.99 3.51
C ILE A 109 -15.07 -15.99 4.12
N PRO A 110 -13.91 -15.70 3.49
CA PRO A 110 -12.99 -14.67 3.99
C PRO A 110 -13.61 -13.28 4.05
N ALA A 111 -14.48 -12.93 3.09
CA ALA A 111 -15.14 -11.64 3.07
C ALA A 111 -16.06 -11.46 4.29
N ILE A 112 -16.86 -12.48 4.64
CA ILE A 112 -17.74 -12.44 5.82
C ILE A 112 -16.92 -12.34 7.10
N ILE A 113 -15.88 -13.17 7.24
CA ILE A 113 -15.00 -13.15 8.44
C ILE A 113 -14.33 -11.78 8.59
N MET A 114 -13.84 -11.19 7.49
CA MET A 114 -13.23 -9.86 7.51
C MET A 114 -14.23 -8.77 7.88
N SER A 115 -15.46 -8.82 7.35
CA SER A 115 -16.53 -7.89 7.73
C SER A 115 -16.88 -8.00 9.21
N PHE A 116 -16.97 -9.22 9.75
CA PHE A 116 -17.19 -9.43 11.18
C PHE A 116 -16.05 -8.88 12.03
N ALA A 117 -14.79 -9.15 11.65
CA ALA A 117 -13.61 -8.61 12.33
C ALA A 117 -13.60 -7.07 12.32
N LEU A 118 -13.98 -6.44 11.21
CA LEU A 118 -14.12 -4.99 11.11
C LEU A 118 -15.19 -4.45 12.08
N VAL A 119 -16.34 -5.11 12.17
CA VAL A 119 -17.41 -4.71 13.10
C VAL A 119 -16.90 -4.78 14.54
N VAL A 120 -16.24 -5.88 14.93
CA VAL A 120 -15.66 -6.02 16.27
C VAL A 120 -14.60 -4.94 16.53
N PHE A 121 -13.74 -4.66 15.56
CA PHE A 121 -12.75 -3.59 15.66
C PHE A 121 -13.41 -2.21 15.88
N LEU A 122 -14.46 -1.91 15.11
CA LEU A 122 -15.18 -0.64 15.25
C LEU A 122 -15.93 -0.54 16.58
N LEU A 123 -16.51 -1.62 17.08
CA LEU A 123 -17.14 -1.64 18.40
C LEU A 123 -16.12 -1.40 19.53
N GLY A 124 -14.88 -1.86 19.35
CA GLY A 124 -13.77 -1.63 20.28
C GLY A 124 -13.25 -0.18 20.30
N THR A 125 -13.66 0.68 19.36
CA THR A 125 -13.11 2.05 19.18
C THR A 125 -13.11 2.88 20.46
N LYS A 126 -14.10 2.70 21.35
CA LYS A 126 -14.22 3.45 22.61
C LYS A 126 -13.24 2.99 23.70
N THR A 127 -12.69 1.78 23.57
CA THR A 127 -11.76 1.19 24.54
C THR A 127 -10.31 1.42 24.16
N TYR A 128 -10.04 1.80 22.90
CA TYR A 128 -8.68 1.97 22.40
C TYR A 128 -7.99 3.22 22.98
N ARG A 129 -6.70 3.07 23.27
CA ARG A 129 -5.83 4.17 23.66
C ARG A 129 -5.45 4.96 22.41
N ILE A 130 -5.90 6.21 22.35
CA ILE A 130 -5.62 7.12 21.23
C ILE A 130 -4.62 8.16 21.72
N TYR A 131 -3.39 8.11 21.20
CA TYR A 131 -2.42 9.17 21.40
C TYR A 131 -2.73 10.29 20.40
N VAL A 132 -3.14 11.46 20.89
CA VAL A 132 -3.23 12.66 20.05
C VAL A 132 -1.82 13.12 19.76
N VAL A 133 -1.31 12.80 18.57
CA VAL A 133 -0.02 13.30 18.11
C VAL A 133 -0.21 14.76 17.71
N GLU A 134 0.24 15.66 18.58
CA GLU A 134 0.19 17.12 18.39
C GLU A 134 1.25 17.65 17.39
N GLN A 135 1.95 16.76 16.69
CA GLN A 135 2.95 17.12 15.68
C GLN A 135 2.36 17.29 14.28
N GLU A 136 2.92 18.23 13.50
CA GLU A 136 2.63 18.42 12.08
C GLU A 136 2.62 17.07 11.34
N SER A 137 1.54 16.82 10.58
CA SER A 137 1.36 15.52 9.92
C SER A 137 2.59 15.13 9.08
N PRO A 138 3.05 13.86 9.13
CA PRO A 138 4.17 13.38 8.31
C PRO A 138 3.96 13.67 6.82
N PHE A 139 2.72 13.63 6.36
CA PHE A 139 2.33 14.00 5.00
C PHE A 139 2.54 15.49 4.70
N ALA A 140 2.28 16.39 5.65
CA ALA A 140 2.60 17.81 5.48
C ALA A 140 4.12 18.05 5.39
N ARG A 141 4.94 17.30 6.15
CA ARG A 141 6.41 17.38 6.04
C ARG A 141 6.90 16.90 4.67
N ILE A 142 6.38 15.77 4.17
CA ILE A 142 6.70 15.27 2.83
C ILE A 142 6.24 16.25 1.75
N GLY A 143 5.02 16.80 1.89
CA GLY A 143 4.49 17.81 0.98
C GLY A 143 5.37 19.08 0.95
N LYS A 144 5.80 19.59 2.11
CA LYS A 144 6.74 20.71 2.21
C LYS A 144 8.08 20.40 1.53
N ALA A 145 8.59 19.17 1.66
CA ALA A 145 9.83 18.75 1.01
C ALA A 145 9.70 18.64 -0.53
N PHE A 146 8.57 18.16 -1.03
CA PHE A 146 8.29 18.18 -2.47
C PHE A 146 8.13 19.61 -3.00
N VAL A 147 7.45 20.47 -2.24
CA VAL A 147 7.30 21.88 -2.59
C VAL A 147 8.65 22.60 -2.58
N SER A 148 9.53 22.32 -1.61
CA SER A 148 10.88 22.92 -1.58
C SER A 148 11.74 22.43 -2.75
N LEU A 149 11.67 21.15 -3.10
CA LEU A 149 12.33 20.59 -4.29
C LEU A 149 11.78 21.21 -5.58
N ALA A 150 10.46 21.33 -5.73
CA ALA A 150 9.86 21.94 -6.90
C ALA A 150 10.23 23.44 -7.04
N ARG A 151 10.28 24.18 -5.93
CA ARG A 151 10.73 25.58 -5.93
C ARG A 151 12.21 25.71 -6.25
N SER A 152 13.05 24.84 -5.68
CA SER A 152 14.48 24.79 -5.98
C SER A 152 14.72 24.46 -7.45
N TRP A 153 13.99 23.49 -8.01
CA TRP A 153 14.07 23.11 -9.42
C TRP A 153 13.60 24.23 -10.34
N LYS A 154 12.50 24.92 -9.99
CA LYS A 154 12.04 26.11 -10.72
C LYS A 154 13.05 27.26 -10.66
N ALA A 155 13.72 27.46 -9.51
CA ALA A 155 14.78 28.46 -9.37
C ALA A 155 16.02 28.08 -10.20
N SER A 156 16.39 26.80 -10.27
CA SER A 156 17.49 26.30 -11.11
C SER A 156 17.19 26.43 -12.60
N LEU A 157 15.93 26.29 -13.03
CA LEU A 157 15.52 26.53 -14.42
C LEU A 157 15.48 28.02 -14.79
N LEU A 158 15.37 28.92 -13.82
CA LEU A 158 15.44 30.38 -14.03
C LEU A 158 16.87 30.94 -13.88
N ARG A 159 17.80 30.19 -13.27
CA ARG A 159 19.22 30.53 -13.11
C ARG A 159 20.16 30.34 -14.33
N PRO A 160 19.81 29.74 -15.49
CA PRO A 160 20.78 29.55 -16.59
C PRO A 160 21.34 30.85 -17.20
N ARG A 161 20.83 32.03 -16.80
CA ARG A 161 21.23 33.33 -17.35
C ARG A 161 22.35 34.00 -16.54
N GLU A 162 22.36 33.90 -15.21
CA GLU A 162 23.37 34.58 -14.37
C GLU A 162 24.73 33.87 -14.35
N ASP A 163 24.75 32.53 -14.42
CA ASP A 163 26.02 31.77 -14.37
C ASP A 163 26.83 31.94 -15.67
N LYS A 164 26.18 32.23 -16.81
CA LYS A 164 26.86 32.53 -18.08
C LYS A 164 27.56 33.88 -18.07
N GLU A 165 27.00 34.90 -17.42
CA GLU A 165 27.61 36.23 -17.35
C GLU A 165 28.82 36.24 -16.40
N ARG A 166 28.73 35.56 -15.25
CA ARG A 166 29.84 35.48 -14.29
C ARG A 166 31.07 34.75 -14.83
N GLN A 167 30.85 33.68 -15.60
CA GLN A 167 31.93 32.86 -16.14
C GLN A 167 32.60 33.51 -17.37
N GLN A 168 31.88 34.36 -18.10
CA GLN A 168 32.42 35.14 -19.20
C GLN A 168 33.27 36.33 -18.71
N ASP A 169 32.87 36.94 -17.58
CA ASP A 169 33.64 38.02 -16.96
C ASP A 169 34.98 37.49 -16.42
N GLU A 170 34.96 36.37 -15.69
CA GLU A 170 36.18 35.75 -15.12
C GLU A 170 37.20 35.33 -16.21
N SER A 171 36.73 34.85 -17.37
CA SER A 171 37.60 34.51 -18.50
C SER A 171 38.19 35.75 -19.20
N SER A 172 37.48 36.89 -19.22
CA SER A 172 37.96 38.13 -19.84
C SER A 172 39.09 38.77 -19.03
N TYR A 173 38.99 38.73 -17.69
CA TYR A 173 40.04 39.19 -16.80
C TYR A 173 41.32 38.35 -16.90
N GLN A 174 41.21 37.01 -17.00
CA GLN A 174 42.39 36.16 -17.17
C GLN A 174 43.11 36.39 -18.49
N VAL A 175 42.39 36.50 -19.61
CA VAL A 175 43.01 36.76 -20.93
C VAL A 175 43.69 38.14 -20.95
N THR A 176 43.06 39.14 -20.33
CA THR A 176 43.64 40.49 -20.22
C THR A 176 44.91 40.50 -19.37
N ALA A 177 44.91 39.81 -18.21
CA ALA A 177 46.08 39.69 -17.34
C ALA A 177 47.24 38.95 -18.02
N LEU A 178 46.93 37.88 -18.76
CA LEU A 178 47.92 37.04 -19.43
C LEU A 178 48.57 37.77 -20.63
N ASN A 179 47.78 38.56 -21.37
CA ASN A 179 48.30 39.44 -22.42
C ASN A 179 49.17 40.58 -21.86
N PHE A 180 48.87 41.07 -20.65
CA PHE A 180 49.69 42.09 -19.98
C PHE A 180 51.05 41.52 -19.53
N LEU A 181 51.08 40.28 -19.06
CA LEU A 181 52.31 39.59 -18.64
C LEU A 181 53.22 39.19 -19.80
N MET A 182 52.66 38.84 -20.97
CA MET A 182 53.45 38.49 -22.16
C MET A 182 54.05 39.68 -22.91
N LYS A 183 53.67 40.92 -22.57
CA LYS A 183 54.12 42.14 -23.26
C LYS A 183 55.24 42.89 -22.51
N ARG A 184 55.84 42.27 -21.50
CA ARG A 184 56.94 42.82 -20.68
C ARG A 184 58.18 41.96 -20.84
#